data_AF-A0A4W6EZ68-F1
#
_entry.id   AF-A0A4W6EZ68-F1
#
_cell.length_a   1.000
_cell.length_b   1.000
_cell.length_c   1.000
_cell.angle_alpha   90.00
_cell.angle_beta   90.00
_cell.angle_gamma   90.00
#
_symmetry.space_group_name_H-M   'P 1'
#
loop_
_entity.id
_entity.type
_entity.pdbx_description
1 polymer ?
#
loop_
_entity_poly.entity_id
_entity_poly.type
_entity_poly.pdbx_seq_one_letter_code
_entity_poly.pdbx_strand_id
1 'polypeptide(L)'
;HERCQERDVIDFSALECELQAAVESERRHRRENDAKLRAVDQKVATYREFRDLVLACRLKPLDKKDKDGAPRKQPWNPVVTRYQELPGVLEKGLSILSCFLCVCTGCLQGFWVHQDIPGVLEDVSRMVSEG
;
A
#
# COMPACT_ATOMS: atom_id res chain seq x y z
N HIS A 1 3.95 49.30 -35.43
CA HIS A 1 4.36 47.98 -34.91
C HIS A 1 3.30 47.56 -33.90
N GLU A 2 2.14 47.13 -34.41
CA GLU A 2 0.99 46.73 -33.59
C GLU A 2 1.28 45.35 -33.01
N ARG A 3 1.38 45.25 -31.69
CA ARG A 3 1.26 43.96 -31.01
C ARG A 3 -0.23 43.66 -30.89
N CYS A 4 -0.74 42.82 -31.78
CA CYS A 4 -1.98 42.10 -31.49
C CYS A 4 -1.75 41.27 -30.24
N GLN A 5 -2.35 41.69 -29.12
CA GLN A 5 -2.58 40.81 -27.99
C GLN A 5 -3.66 39.82 -28.45
N GLU A 6 -3.21 38.67 -28.96
CA GLU A 6 -4.08 37.52 -29.18
C GLU A 6 -4.59 37.09 -27.80
N ARG A 7 -5.88 37.29 -27.55
CA ARG A 7 -6.52 36.74 -26.36
C ARG A 7 -6.58 35.23 -26.56
N ASP A 8 -5.57 34.56 -26.01
CA ASP A 8 -5.51 33.12 -25.85
C ASP A 8 -6.79 32.67 -25.14
N VAL A 9 -7.69 32.02 -25.88
CA VAL A 9 -8.86 31.39 -25.29
C VAL A 9 -8.35 30.17 -24.54
N ILE A 10 -8.27 30.27 -23.22
CA ILE A 10 -7.76 29.20 -22.36
C ILE A 10 -8.68 27.98 -22.49
N ASP A 11 -8.13 26.87 -22.97
CA ASP A 11 -8.80 25.58 -22.99
C ASP A 11 -8.70 24.92 -21.60
N PHE A 12 -9.76 25.07 -20.80
CA PHE A 12 -9.85 24.45 -19.48
C PHE A 12 -9.82 22.92 -19.53
N SER A 13 -10.27 22.30 -20.63
CA SER A 13 -10.31 20.85 -20.75
C SER A 13 -8.92 20.25 -20.97
N ALA A 14 -8.10 20.90 -21.81
CA ALA A 14 -6.69 20.56 -21.97
C ALA A 14 -5.93 20.73 -20.65
N LEU A 15 -6.16 21.84 -19.95
CA LEU A 15 -5.51 22.13 -18.68
C LEU A 15 -5.88 21.12 -17.58
N GLU A 16 -7.14 20.69 -17.52
CA GLU A 16 -7.59 19.66 -16.57
C GLU A 16 -6.93 18.31 -16.86
N CYS A 17 -6.82 17.93 -18.14
CA CYS A 17 -6.15 16.70 -18.55
C CYS A 17 -4.65 16.71 -18.17
N GLU A 18 -3.97 17.83 -18.41
CA GLU A 18 -2.57 18.02 -18.01
C GLU A 18 -2.39 17.92 -16.49
N LEU A 19 -3.28 18.55 -15.73
CA LEU A 19 -3.27 18.48 -14.27
C LEU A 19 -3.48 17.03 -13.79
N GLN A 20 -4.46 16.32 -14.33
CA GLN A 20 -4.72 14.93 -13.98
C GLN A 20 -3.50 14.03 -14.29
N ALA A 21 -2.88 14.22 -15.46
CA ALA A 21 -1.67 13.49 -15.83
C ALA A 21 -0.50 13.79 -14.87
N ALA A 22 -0.31 15.07 -14.50
CA ALA A 22 0.71 15.49 -13.54
C ALA A 22 0.48 14.85 -12.16
N VAL A 23 -0.76 14.89 -11.64
CA VAL A 23 -1.13 14.28 -10.36
C VAL A 23 -0.89 12.77 -10.35
N GLU A 24 -1.30 12.06 -11.41
CA GLU A 24 -1.05 10.61 -11.49
C GLU A 24 0.44 10.28 -11.61
N SER A 25 1.21 11.12 -12.30
CA SER A 25 2.67 10.97 -12.37
C SER A 25 3.30 11.13 -10.99
N GLU A 26 2.87 12.12 -10.21
CA GLU A 26 3.37 12.38 -8.87
C GLU A 26 3.02 11.24 -7.91
N ARG A 27 1.78 10.75 -7.97
CA ARG A 27 1.33 9.58 -7.21
C ARG A 27 2.20 8.36 -7.50
N ARG A 28 2.57 8.12 -8.76
CA ARG A 28 3.48 7.05 -9.14
C ARG A 28 4.88 7.30 -8.56
N HIS A 29 5.43 8.49 -8.73
CA HIS A 29 6.75 8.84 -8.21
C HIS A 29 6.84 8.69 -6.69
N ARG A 30 5.78 9.05 -5.97
CA ARG A 30 5.69 8.86 -4.52
C ARG A 30 5.80 7.40 -4.11
N ARG A 31 5.09 6.48 -4.79
CA ARG A 31 5.19 5.03 -4.53
C ARG A 31 6.58 4.48 -4.86
N GLU A 32 7.19 4.94 -5.95
CA GLU A 32 8.55 4.53 -6.32
C GLU A 32 9.58 5.03 -5.31
N ASN A 33 9.46 6.28 -4.84
CA ASN A 33 10.37 6.84 -3.84
C ASN A 33 10.21 6.16 -2.49
N ASP A 34 8.99 5.86 -2.07
CA ASP A 34 8.73 5.03 -0.88
C ASP A 34 9.41 3.66 -0.99
N ALA A 35 9.30 2.99 -2.14
CA ALA A 35 9.98 1.71 -2.35
C ALA A 35 11.52 1.85 -2.30
N LYS A 36 12.07 2.93 -2.85
CA LYS A 36 13.52 3.21 -2.76
C LYS A 36 13.96 3.44 -1.31
N LEU A 37 13.21 4.24 -0.56
CA LEU A 37 13.50 4.52 0.86
C LEU A 37 13.43 3.23 1.67
N ARG A 38 12.37 2.43 1.50
CA ARG A 38 12.25 1.12 2.15
C ARG A 38 13.39 0.17 1.81
N ALA A 39 13.87 0.16 0.57
CA ALA A 39 15.02 -0.66 0.19
C ALA A 39 16.30 -0.17 0.87
N VAL A 40 16.51 1.15 0.95
CA VAL A 40 17.65 1.72 1.69
C VAL A 40 17.57 1.41 3.18
N ASP A 41 16.39 1.57 3.79
CA ASP A 41 16.15 1.28 5.21
C ASP A 41 16.39 -0.20 5.55
N GLN A 42 16.05 -1.10 4.62
CA GLN A 42 16.33 -2.53 4.72
C GLN A 42 17.82 -2.89 4.50
N LYS A 43 18.66 -1.92 4.13
CA LYS A 43 20.11 -2.09 3.92
C LYS A 43 20.45 -3.23 2.95
N VAL A 44 19.75 -3.29 1.81
CA VAL A 44 20.01 -4.33 0.78
C VAL A 44 21.47 -4.33 0.35
N ALA A 45 22.07 -5.51 0.28
CA ALA A 45 23.50 -5.68 0.04
C ALA A 45 23.90 -5.48 -1.42
N THR A 46 22.97 -5.75 -2.36
CA THR A 46 23.26 -5.65 -3.79
C THR A 46 22.28 -4.73 -4.53
N TYR A 47 22.79 -4.08 -5.58
CA TYR A 47 21.94 -3.26 -6.46
C TYR A 47 20.85 -4.08 -7.15
N ARG A 48 21.07 -5.38 -7.40
CA ARG A 48 20.05 -6.24 -8.01
C ARG A 48 18.83 -6.35 -7.11
N GLU A 49 19.03 -6.61 -5.83
CA GLU A 49 17.95 -6.69 -4.85
C GLU A 49 17.23 -5.34 -4.69
N PHE A 50 17.98 -4.24 -4.63
CA PHE A 50 17.40 -2.89 -4.64
C PHE A 50 16.51 -2.66 -5.85
N ARG A 51 16.99 -3.02 -7.05
CA ARG A 51 16.24 -2.87 -8.30
C ARG A 51 14.97 -3.72 -8.29
N ASP A 52 15.05 -4.95 -7.80
CA ASP A 52 13.90 -5.87 -7.75
C ASP A 52 12.81 -5.33 -6.81
N LEU A 53 13.17 -4.77 -5.66
CA LEU A 53 12.24 -4.12 -4.73
C LEU A 53 11.53 -2.91 -5.36
N VAL A 54 12.28 -2.05 -6.05
CA VAL A 54 11.72 -0.87 -6.73
C VAL A 54 10.86 -1.28 -7.93
N LEU A 55 11.22 -2.35 -8.64
CA LEU A 55 10.40 -2.86 -9.75
C LEU A 55 9.07 -3.46 -9.27
N ALA A 56 9.08 -4.14 -8.13
CA ALA A 56 7.88 -4.75 -7.56
C ALA A 56 6.76 -3.73 -7.28
N CYS A 57 7.09 -2.47 -6.94
CA CYS A 57 6.07 -1.45 -6.66
C CYS A 57 5.30 -0.95 -7.90
N ARG A 58 5.82 -1.26 -9.10
CA ARG A 58 5.18 -0.90 -10.39
C ARG A 58 4.17 -1.93 -10.87
N LEU A 59 4.06 -3.07 -10.18
CA LEU A 59 3.13 -4.14 -10.55
C LEU A 59 1.69 -3.69 -10.34
N LYS A 60 0.84 -3.95 -11.35
CA LYS A 60 -0.60 -3.73 -11.23
C LYS A 60 -1.25 -4.91 -10.51
N PRO A 61 -2.27 -4.69 -9.68
CA PRO A 61 -3.09 -5.78 -9.16
C PRO A 61 -3.63 -6.63 -10.32
N LEU A 62 -3.62 -7.95 -10.14
CA LEU A 62 -4.17 -8.88 -11.13
C LEU A 62 -5.67 -8.65 -11.29
N ASP A 63 -6.12 -8.50 -12.53
CA ASP A 63 -7.52 -8.39 -12.88
C ASP A 63 -8.20 -9.77 -12.76
N LYS A 64 -9.53 -9.82 -12.70
CA LYS A 64 -10.29 -11.08 -12.53
C LYS A 64 -10.00 -12.07 -13.65
N LYS A 65 -9.89 -11.57 -14.89
CA LYS A 65 -9.52 -12.32 -16.09
C LYS A 65 -8.09 -12.88 -16.05
N ASP A 66 -7.21 -12.30 -15.25
CA ASP A 66 -5.83 -12.77 -15.09
C ASP A 66 -5.76 -13.96 -14.10
N LYS A 67 -6.85 -14.27 -13.40
CA LYS A 67 -6.94 -15.38 -12.43
C LYS A 67 -7.39 -16.68 -13.08
N ASP A 68 -7.87 -16.61 -14.32
CA ASP A 68 -8.48 -17.72 -15.06
C ASP A 68 -7.40 -18.50 -15.83
N GLY A 69 -6.44 -19.10 -15.10
CA GLY A 69 -5.34 -19.85 -15.71
C GLY A 69 -5.13 -21.26 -15.14
N ALA A 70 -5.56 -21.50 -13.90
CA ALA A 70 -5.53 -22.83 -13.31
C ALA A 70 -6.51 -22.90 -12.13
N PRO A 71 -7.27 -23.99 -11.97
CA PRO A 71 -7.99 -24.22 -10.73
C PRO A 71 -6.97 -24.20 -9.58
N ARG A 72 -7.12 -23.28 -8.62
CA ARG A 72 -6.37 -23.30 -7.37
C ARG A 72 -6.72 -24.60 -6.63
N LYS A 73 -5.94 -25.66 -6.85
CA LYS A 73 -6.13 -26.96 -6.19
C LYS A 73 -5.85 -26.94 -4.69
N GLN A 74 -5.31 -25.84 -4.17
CA GLN A 74 -4.90 -25.71 -2.78
C GLN A 74 -5.54 -24.47 -2.16
N PRO A 75 -6.23 -24.62 -1.02
CA PRO A 75 -6.63 -23.48 -0.20
C PRO A 75 -5.39 -22.62 0.09
N TRP A 76 -5.54 -21.30 0.01
CA TRP A 76 -4.50 -20.33 0.40
C TRP A 76 -4.03 -20.51 1.86
N ASN A 77 -4.82 -21.22 2.66
CA ASN A 77 -4.49 -21.57 4.03
C ASN A 77 -4.81 -23.05 4.31
N PRO A 78 -3.81 -23.91 4.57
CA PRO A 78 -4.03 -25.33 4.88
C PRO A 78 -4.70 -25.57 6.24
N VAL A 79 -4.81 -24.55 7.10
CA VAL A 79 -5.45 -24.67 8.42
C VAL A 79 -6.98 -24.68 8.33
N VAL A 80 -7.57 -24.12 7.26
CA VAL A 80 -9.03 -23.97 7.12
C VAL A 80 -9.74 -25.30 6.85
N THR A 81 -9.06 -26.27 6.24
CA THR A 81 -9.65 -27.55 5.82
C THR A 81 -9.96 -28.51 6.98
N ARG A 82 -9.56 -28.20 8.23
CA ARG A 82 -9.69 -29.12 9.37
C ARG A 82 -11.02 -29.03 10.15
N TYR A 83 -11.95 -28.18 9.75
CA TYR A 83 -13.19 -27.93 10.54
C TYR A 83 -14.47 -28.56 9.97
N GLN A 84 -14.45 -29.20 8.80
CA GLN A 84 -15.68 -29.65 8.14
C GLN A 84 -16.02 -31.14 8.30
N GLU A 85 -15.17 -31.94 8.94
CA GLU A 85 -15.42 -33.38 9.11
C GLU A 85 -15.33 -33.84 10.57
N LEU A 86 -16.13 -33.30 11.49
CA LEU A 86 -16.43 -34.01 12.75
C LEU A 86 -17.86 -33.69 13.23
N PRO A 87 -18.81 -34.65 13.17
CA PRO A 87 -20.04 -34.54 13.93
C PRO A 87 -19.75 -34.85 15.39
N GLY A 88 -19.92 -33.85 16.25
CA GLY A 88 -20.03 -34.04 17.70
C GLY A 88 -18.71 -34.09 18.47
N VAL A 89 -18.20 -32.93 18.89
CA VAL A 89 -17.51 -32.80 20.19
C VAL A 89 -17.84 -31.42 20.77
N LEU A 90 -18.93 -31.34 21.53
CA LEU A 90 -19.30 -30.19 22.35
C LEU A 90 -18.72 -30.30 23.77
N GLU A 91 -17.53 -30.88 23.96
CA GLU A 91 -16.96 -31.05 25.33
C GLU A 91 -15.47 -30.75 25.49
N LYS A 92 -14.76 -30.28 24.46
CA LYS A 92 -13.35 -29.83 24.61
C LYS A 92 -13.17 -28.32 24.52
N GLY A 93 -14.20 -27.56 24.89
CA GLY A 93 -14.19 -26.10 24.97
C GLY A 93 -13.38 -25.50 26.12
N LEU A 94 -12.82 -26.30 27.04
CA LEU A 94 -12.11 -25.77 28.21
C LEU A 94 -10.57 -25.92 28.21
N SER A 95 -9.95 -26.66 27.28
CA SER A 95 -8.47 -26.78 27.30
C SER A 95 -7.72 -25.77 26.43
N ILE A 96 -8.39 -25.08 25.49
CA ILE A 96 -7.75 -24.08 24.62
C ILE A 96 -7.71 -22.69 25.27
N LEU A 97 -8.66 -22.38 26.16
CA LEU A 97 -8.65 -21.14 26.96
C LEU A 97 -7.46 -21.06 27.93
N SER A 98 -6.90 -22.21 28.34
CA SER A 98 -5.65 -22.28 29.12
C SER A 98 -4.43 -21.78 28.32
N CYS A 99 -4.36 -22.08 27.02
CA CYS A 99 -3.26 -21.59 26.18
C CYS A 99 -3.45 -20.14 25.72
N PHE A 100 -4.68 -19.64 25.60
CA PHE A 100 -4.93 -18.26 25.17
C PHE A 100 -4.65 -17.21 26.25
N LEU A 101 -4.78 -17.55 27.54
CA LEU A 101 -4.44 -16.61 28.63
C LEU A 101 -2.95 -16.60 29.00
N CYS A 102 -2.18 -17.65 28.67
CA CYS A 102 -0.77 -17.74 29.03
C CYS A 102 0.17 -16.94 28.09
N VAL A 103 -0.28 -16.56 26.88
CA VAL A 103 0.56 -15.76 25.95
C VAL A 103 0.17 -14.27 25.96
N CYS A 104 -1.02 -13.90 26.46
CA CYS A 104 -1.55 -12.54 26.31
C CYS A 104 -1.31 -11.59 27.49
N THR A 105 -0.78 -12.04 28.64
CA THR A 105 -0.39 -11.11 29.74
C THR A 105 1.06 -10.62 29.64
N GLY A 106 1.83 -11.04 28.62
CA GLY A 106 3.23 -10.66 28.46
C GLY A 106 3.59 -9.71 27.30
N CYS A 107 2.71 -9.48 26.31
CA CYS A 107 3.09 -8.77 25.07
C CYS A 107 2.06 -7.77 24.52
N LEU A 108 1.09 -7.30 25.30
CA LEU A 108 0.37 -6.07 24.95
C LEU A 108 1.11 -4.88 25.56
N GLN A 109 2.05 -4.31 24.81
CA GLN A 109 2.13 -2.86 24.55
C GLN A 109 3.21 -2.57 23.49
N GLY A 110 3.11 -3.22 22.32
CA GLY A 110 3.97 -2.98 21.16
C GLY A 110 3.18 -2.47 19.96
N PHE A 111 2.56 -1.30 20.14
CA PHE A 111 2.25 -0.29 19.11
C PHE A 111 1.86 -0.79 17.70
N TRP A 112 0.63 -1.26 17.53
CA TRP A 112 -0.09 -1.05 16.27
C TRP A 112 -0.96 0.20 16.44
N VAL A 113 -0.34 1.37 16.31
CA VAL A 113 -1.08 2.60 16.02
C VAL A 113 -0.85 2.89 14.55
N HIS A 114 -1.95 2.74 13.82
CA HIS A 114 -2.24 3.46 12.60
C HIS A 114 -1.89 4.94 12.80
N GLN A 115 -0.67 5.32 12.45
CA GLN A 115 -0.29 6.73 12.39
C GLN A 115 -0.62 7.19 10.97
N ASP A 116 -1.86 7.68 10.83
CA ASP A 116 -2.04 8.87 10.00
C ASP A 116 -0.95 9.85 10.42
N ILE A 117 -0.16 10.32 9.46
CA ILE A 117 0.80 11.40 9.67
C ILE A 117 0.04 12.69 9.32
N PRO A 118 -0.60 13.41 10.27
CA PRO A 118 -0.86 14.83 10.10
C PRO A 118 0.43 15.54 10.47
N GLY A 119 1.09 16.17 9.51
CA GLY A 119 2.28 16.97 9.80
C GLY A 119 3.00 17.47 8.56
N VAL A 120 3.03 16.69 7.48
CA VAL A 120 3.74 17.12 6.26
C VAL A 120 2.98 18.22 5.50
N LEU A 121 1.66 18.33 5.67
CA LEU A 121 0.86 19.32 4.95
C LEU A 121 0.89 20.73 5.59
N GLU A 122 1.12 20.84 6.90
CA GLU A 122 1.25 22.16 7.56
C GLU A 122 2.65 22.77 7.38
N ASP A 123 3.70 21.95 7.33
CA ASP A 123 5.06 22.44 7.07
C ASP A 123 5.25 22.95 5.63
N VAL A 124 4.60 22.31 4.65
CA VAL A 124 4.58 22.80 3.26
C VAL A 124 3.75 24.08 3.14
N SER A 125 2.65 24.21 3.88
CA SER A 125 1.83 25.44 3.88
C SER A 125 2.55 26.61 4.55
N ARG A 126 3.40 26.36 5.55
CA ARG A 126 4.27 27.37 6.16
C ARG A 126 5.41 27.79 5.23
N MET A 127 6.02 26.85 4.51
CA MET A 127 7.07 27.16 3.51
C MET A 127 6.56 27.94 2.29
N VAL A 128 5.26 27.89 2.00
CA VAL A 128 4.64 28.64 0.88
C VAL A 128 4.09 30.01 1.31
N SER A 129 4.00 30.29 2.62
CA SER A 129 3.48 31.58 3.12
C SER A 129 4.57 32.58 3.56
N GLU A 130 5.83 32.15 3.67
CA GLU A 130 6.99 33.01 4.02
C GLU A 130 7.94 33.26 2.82
N GLY A 131 7.47 33.03 1.58
CA GLY A 131 8.18 33.32 0.33
C GLY A 131 7.52 34.44 -0.46
#